data_AF-A0A972K112-F1
#
_entry.id   AF-A0A972K112-F1
#
_cell.length_a   1.000
_cell.length_b   1.000
_cell.length_c   1.000
_cell.angle_alpha   90.00
_cell.angle_beta   90.00
_cell.angle_gamma   90.00
#
_symmetry.space_group_name_H-M   'P 1'
#
loop_
_entity.id
_entity.type
_entity.pdbx_description
1 polymer ?
#
loop_
_entity_poly.entity_id
_entity_poly.type
_entity_poly.pdbx_seq_one_letter_code
_entity_poly.pdbx_strand_id
1 'polypeptide(L)'
;MLYLLLGEILRFILLLIFVGLSVSLLGYSYSFLGFNLNNIHYGWLAWIAIICLFFVLYRNKLQYSGWYIGKRRERLSKTTTLILVASSILLMIITPLLN
;
A
#
# COMPACT_ATOMS: atom_id res chain seq x y z
N MET A 1 -20.19 12.95 17.18
CA MET A 1 -20.27 12.47 15.78
C MET A 1 -19.25 13.16 14.87
N LEU A 2 -19.20 14.50 14.84
CA LEU A 2 -18.27 15.28 13.99
C LEU A 2 -16.78 14.95 14.22
N TYR A 3 -16.32 14.90 15.47
CA TYR A 3 -14.92 14.61 15.81
C TYR A 3 -14.45 13.21 15.39
N LEU A 4 -15.36 12.22 15.34
CA LEU A 4 -15.04 10.87 14.86
C LEU A 4 -14.82 10.88 13.34
N LEU A 5 -15.68 11.61 12.61
CA LEU A 5 -15.55 11.81 11.16
C LEU A 5 -14.24 12.52 10.78
N LEU A 6 -13.84 13.57 11.52
CA LEU A 6 -12.56 14.25 11.26
C LEU A 6 -11.35 13.30 11.42
N GLY A 7 -11.37 12.43 12.45
CA GLY A 7 -10.30 11.47 12.68
C GLY A 7 -10.19 10.42 11.56
N GLU A 8 -11.31 9.98 11.00
CA GLU A 8 -11.32 9.05 9.86
C GLU A 8 -10.81 9.70 8.57
N ILE A 9 -11.17 10.96 8.31
CA ILE A 9 -10.66 11.72 7.16
C ILE A 9 -9.15 11.94 7.28
N LEU A 10 -8.66 12.35 8.46
CA LEU A 10 -7.23 12.52 8.71
C LEU A 10 -6.46 11.23 8.42
N ARG A 11 -7.03 10.09 8.84
CA ARG A 11 -6.44 8.78 8.62
C ARG A 11 -6.34 8.41 7.15
N PHE A 12 -7.36 8.74 6.37
CA PHE A 12 -7.35 8.56 4.92
C PHE A 12 -6.33 9.48 4.23
N ILE A 13 -6.17 10.72 4.69
CA ILE A 13 -5.15 11.65 4.16
C ILE A 13 -3.73 11.13 4.45
N LEU A 14 -3.46 10.73 5.70
CA LEU A 14 -2.16 10.14 6.08
C LEU A 14 -1.85 8.87 5.26
N LEU A 15 -2.87 8.09 4.95
CA LEU A 15 -2.76 6.92 4.09
C LEU A 15 -2.34 7.28 2.67
N LEU A 16 -2.99 8.27 2.06
CA LEU A 16 -2.64 8.75 0.72
C LEU A 16 -1.21 9.28 0.66
N ILE A 17 -0.78 10.04 1.68
CA ILE A 17 0.60 10.54 1.78
C ILE A 17 1.58 9.37 1.85
N PHE A 18 1.30 8.36 2.68
CA PHE A 18 2.17 7.19 2.82
C PHE A 18 2.31 6.39 1.52
N VAL A 19 1.20 6.19 0.80
CA VAL A 19 1.22 5.53 -0.52
C VAL A 19 2.06 6.33 -1.50
N GLY A 20 1.85 7.65 -1.59
CA GLY A 20 2.63 8.53 -2.47
C GLY A 20 4.13 8.48 -2.18
N LEU A 21 4.53 8.56 -0.90
CA LEU A 21 5.93 8.43 -0.49
C LEU A 21 6.53 7.08 -0.87
N SER A 22 5.77 6.00 -0.70
CA SER A 22 6.21 4.64 -1.03
C SER A 22 6.42 4.47 -2.54
N VAL A 23 5.54 5.05 -3.36
CA VAL A 23 5.66 5.02 -4.83
C VAL A 23 6.88 5.82 -5.28
N SER A 24 7.09 7.01 -4.74
CA SER A 24 8.27 7.82 -5.06
C SER A 24 9.57 7.12 -4.69
N LEU A 25 9.62 6.45 -3.54
CA LEU A 25 10.79 5.67 -3.11
C LEU A 25 11.05 4.47 -4.04
N LEU A 26 9.99 3.78 -4.46
CA LEU A 26 10.09 2.71 -5.45
C LEU A 26 10.57 3.25 -6.82
N GLY A 27 10.04 4.40 -7.21
CA GLY A 27 10.49 5.25 -8.33
C GLY A 27 12.00 5.41 -8.38
N TYR A 28 12.53 5.93 -7.28
CA TYR A 28 13.96 6.12 -7.11
C TYR A 28 14.74 4.80 -7.17
N SER A 29 14.22 3.75 -6.54
CA SER A 29 14.85 2.42 -6.52
C SER A 29 14.95 1.82 -7.92
N TYR A 30 13.92 1.96 -8.75
CA TYR A 30 13.95 1.50 -10.13
C TYR A 30 14.89 2.36 -10.99
N SER A 31 14.89 3.68 -10.80
CA SER A 31 15.81 4.57 -11.50
C SER A 31 17.28 4.24 -11.18
N PHE A 32 17.57 3.88 -9.93
CA PHE A 32 18.90 3.43 -9.51
C PHE A 32 19.32 2.13 -10.24
N LEU A 33 18.35 1.26 -10.54
CA LEU A 33 18.56 0.04 -11.32
C LEU A 33 18.52 0.25 -12.85
N GLY A 34 18.38 1.50 -13.31
CA GLY A 34 18.35 1.85 -14.74
C GLY A 34 16.97 1.78 -15.41
N PHE A 35 15.89 1.58 -14.64
CA PHE A 35 14.53 1.56 -15.16
C PHE A 35 13.82 2.90 -14.92
N ASN A 36 13.05 3.38 -15.91
CA ASN A 36 12.24 4.58 -15.75
C ASN A 36 10.75 4.23 -15.69
N LEU A 37 10.14 4.39 -14.51
CA LEU A 37 8.72 4.10 -14.26
C LEU A 37 7.74 4.82 -15.18
N ASN A 38 8.09 6.02 -15.63
CA ASN A 38 7.24 6.79 -16.53
C ASN A 38 7.26 6.26 -17.97
N ASN A 39 8.27 5.45 -18.32
CA ASN A 39 8.43 4.88 -19.65
C ASN A 39 7.96 3.41 -19.72
N ILE A 40 7.65 2.79 -18.57
CA ILE A 40 7.18 1.41 -18.50
C ILE A 40 5.67 1.39 -18.77
N HIS A 41 5.22 0.68 -19.82
CA HIS A 41 3.81 0.64 -20.23
C HIS A 41 2.88 0.15 -19.10
N TYR A 42 3.40 -0.72 -18.23
CA TYR A 42 2.70 -1.25 -17.06
C TYR A 42 3.14 -0.65 -15.73
N GLY A 43 3.72 0.56 -15.71
CA GLY A 43 4.23 1.22 -14.50
C GLY A 43 3.18 1.44 -13.40
N TRP A 44 1.89 1.46 -13.75
CA TRP A 44 0.77 1.51 -12.79
C TRP A 44 0.65 0.24 -11.92
N LEU A 45 1.25 -0.89 -12.31
CA LEU A 45 1.31 -2.10 -11.49
C LEU A 45 2.11 -1.88 -10.19
N ALA A 46 3.10 -0.99 -10.22
CA ALA A 46 3.82 -0.57 -9.01
C ALA A 46 2.90 0.10 -7.98
N TRP A 47 1.94 0.92 -8.43
CA TRP A 47 0.95 1.54 -7.56
C TRP A 47 0.04 0.49 -6.93
N ILE A 48 -0.42 -0.49 -7.71
CA ILE A 48 -1.25 -1.59 -7.22
C ILE A 48 -0.51 -2.39 -6.14
N ALA A 49 0.75 -2.73 -6.38
CA ALA A 49 1.55 -3.48 -5.41
C ALA A 49 1.67 -2.72 -4.07
N ILE A 50 1.93 -1.42 -4.12
CA ILE A 50 2.04 -0.59 -2.92
C ILE A 50 0.70 -0.47 -2.19
N ILE A 51 -0.40 -0.27 -2.93
CA ILE A 51 -1.74 -0.23 -2.34
C ILE A 51 -2.08 -1.57 -1.67
N CYS A 52 -1.73 -2.71 -2.27
CA CYS A 52 -1.95 -4.03 -1.67
C CYS A 52 -1.13 -4.23 -0.39
N LEU A 53 0.16 -3.90 -0.38
CA LEU A 53 0.99 -3.93 0.83
C LEU A 53 0.42 -3.02 1.91
N PHE A 54 -0.01 -1.82 1.52
CA PHE A 54 -0.63 -0.89 2.43
C PHE A 54 -1.93 -1.45 3.02
N PHE A 55 -2.80 -2.02 2.20
CA PHE A 55 -4.04 -2.64 2.65
C PHE A 55 -3.78 -3.73 3.70
N VAL A 56 -2.77 -4.59 3.47
CA VAL A 56 -2.36 -5.61 4.44
C VAL A 56 -1.89 -4.98 5.75
N LEU A 57 -1.00 -3.99 5.68
CA LEU A 57 -0.46 -3.29 6.85
C LEU A 57 -1.58 -2.57 7.62
N TYR A 58 -2.51 -1.96 6.90
CA TYR A 58 -3.68 -1.31 7.46
C TYR A 58 -4.57 -2.32 8.19
N ARG A 59 -5.00 -3.39 7.52
CA ARG A 59 -5.90 -4.41 8.08
C ARG A 59 -5.31 -5.17 9.25
N ASN A 60 -3.99 -5.33 9.32
CA ASN A 60 -3.35 -6.14 10.36
C ASN A 60 -2.77 -5.35 11.54
N LYS A 61 -2.27 -4.14 11.29
CA LYS A 61 -1.58 -3.32 12.31
C LYS A 61 -2.29 -2.02 12.57
N LEU A 62 -2.39 -1.15 11.56
CA LEU A 62 -2.89 0.22 11.79
C LEU A 62 -4.33 0.20 12.27
N GLN A 63 -5.21 -0.62 11.68
CA GLN A 63 -6.64 -0.63 12.02
C GLN A 63 -6.89 -0.81 13.53
N TYR A 64 -5.97 -1.44 14.27
CA TYR A 64 -6.07 -1.66 15.72
C TYR A 64 -5.54 -0.51 16.59
N SER A 65 -4.71 0.38 16.04
CA SER A 65 -4.03 1.45 16.80
C SER A 65 -4.86 2.73 16.97
N GLY A 66 -6.18 2.69 16.71
CA GLY A 66 -7.06 3.87 16.71
C GLY A 66 -8.14 3.87 17.79
N TRP A 67 -8.68 5.05 18.07
CA TRP A 67 -9.62 5.36 19.17
C TRP A 67 -11.03 4.80 18.99
N TYR A 68 -11.42 4.44 17.76
CA TYR A 68 -12.75 3.89 17.46
C TYR A 68 -12.74 2.36 17.41
N ILE A 69 -13.30 1.71 18.44
CA ILE A 69 -13.40 0.24 18.54
C ILE A 69 -14.72 -0.22 17.89
N GLY A 70 -14.76 -0.23 16.57
CA GLY A 70 -15.88 -0.78 15.82
C GLY A 70 -15.91 -2.32 15.89
N LYS A 71 -17.11 -2.92 15.97
CA LYS A 71 -17.36 -4.37 16.11
C LYS A 71 -16.83 -5.26 14.95
N ARG A 72 -16.26 -4.67 13.88
CA ARG A 72 -15.77 -5.36 12.66
C ARG A 72 -14.24 -5.23 12.43
N ARG A 73 -13.47 -5.30 13.51
CA ARG A 73 -11.99 -5.32 13.46
C ARG A 73 -11.49 -6.78 13.45
N GLU A 74 -11.44 -7.37 12.27
CA GLU A 74 -10.86 -8.70 12.08
C GLU A 74 -9.58 -8.61 11.25
N ARG A 75 -8.50 -9.24 11.74
CA ARG A 75 -7.23 -9.30 11.00
C ARG A 75 -7.43 -10.18 9.78
N LEU A 76 -6.64 -9.94 8.75
CA LEU A 76 -6.55 -10.91 7.67
C LEU A 76 -5.99 -12.21 8.24
N SER A 77 -6.45 -13.35 7.72
CA SER A 77 -5.83 -14.62 8.04
C SER A 77 -4.33 -14.58 7.69
N LYS A 78 -3.53 -15.41 8.35
CA LYS A 78 -2.09 -15.50 8.05
C LYS A 78 -1.85 -15.85 6.57
N THR A 79 -2.65 -16.76 6.03
CA THR A 79 -2.58 -17.19 4.63
C THR A 79 -2.90 -16.04 3.67
N THR A 80 -4.00 -15.33 3.88
CA THR A 80 -4.38 -14.18 3.03
C THR A 80 -3.34 -13.06 3.08
N THR A 81 -2.82 -12.79 4.29
CA THR A 81 -1.73 -11.83 4.49
C THR A 81 -0.49 -12.22 3.68
N LEU A 82 -0.08 -13.49 3.77
CA LEU A 82 1.09 -13.99 3.07
C LEU A 82 0.92 -13.93 1.55
N ILE A 83 -0.23 -14.37 1.03
CA ILE A 83 -0.54 -14.33 -0.40
C ILE A 83 -0.48 -12.88 -0.93
N LEU A 84 -1.13 -11.94 -0.25
CA LEU A 84 -1.16 -10.54 -0.68
C LEU A 84 0.22 -9.89 -0.63
N VAL A 85 1.00 -10.16 0.41
CA VAL A 85 2.38 -9.64 0.50
C VAL A 85 3.25 -10.24 -0.60
N ALA A 86 3.20 -11.56 -0.78
CA ALA A 86 3.97 -12.25 -1.81
C ALA A 86 3.60 -11.76 -3.23
N SER A 87 2.31 -11.63 -3.53
CA SER A 87 1.85 -11.13 -4.83
C SER A 87 2.26 -9.67 -5.06
N SER A 88 2.25 -8.85 -4.01
CA SER A 88 2.68 -7.45 -4.13
C SER A 88 4.18 -7.34 -4.38
N ILE A 89 5.00 -8.10 -3.66
CA ILE A 89 6.45 -8.14 -3.87
C ILE A 89 6.76 -8.64 -5.29
N LEU A 90 6.08 -9.70 -5.73
CA LEU A 90 6.22 -10.24 -7.09
C LEU A 90 5.85 -9.20 -8.15
N LEU A 91 4.74 -8.47 -7.97
CA LEU A 91 4.35 -7.37 -8.85
C LEU A 91 5.42 -6.27 -8.89
N MET A 92 6.00 -5.88 -7.75
CA MET A 92 7.09 -4.90 -7.71
C MET A 92 8.34 -5.37 -8.46
N ILE A 93 8.64 -6.66 -8.45
CA ILE A 93 9.82 -7.19 -9.17
C ILE A 93 9.53 -7.27 -10.67
N ILE A 94 8.33 -7.71 -11.05
CA ILE A 94 7.95 -7.92 -12.45
C ILE A 94 7.67 -6.61 -13.18
N THR A 95 7.17 -5.57 -12.50
CA THR A 95 6.81 -4.28 -13.12
C THR A 95 7.91 -3.71 -14.03
N PRO A 96 9.17 -3.54 -13.60
CA PRO A 96 10.23 -3.02 -14.47
C PRO A 96 10.66 -3.97 -15.60
N LEU A 97 10.30 -5.26 -15.52
CA LEU A 97 10.61 -6.26 -16.55
C LEU A 97 9.54 -6.32 -17.65
N LEU A 98 8.34 -5.80 -17.38
CA LEU A 98 7.23 -5.71 -18.32
C LEU A 98 7.32 -4.40 -19.10
N ASN A 99 8.11 -4.39 -20.17
CA ASN A 99 8.24 -3.24 -21.07
C ASN A 99 7.25 -3.30 -22.22
#